data_AF-A0A560IWJ0-F1
#
_entry.id   AF-A0A560IWJ0-F1
#
_cell.length_a   1.000
_cell.length_b   1.000
_cell.length_c   1.000
_cell.angle_alpha   90.00
_cell.angle_beta   90.00
_cell.angle_gamma   90.00
#
_symmetry.space_group_name_H-M   'P 1'
#
loop_
_entity.id
_entity.type
_entity.pdbx_description
1 polymer ?
#
loop_
_entity_poly.entity_id
_entity_poly.type
_entity_poly.pdbx_seq_one_letter_code
_entity_poly.pdbx_strand_id
1 'polypeptide(L)'
;MRILALSDSLRAASSNTAVLKAAALLAPAGVEVRLYDGMANLPHYNPDLDDTVDGARVPPIAQDLRTSVEAADALLIACPEYAHGARNQEGAARWNRPSFCVSAERLPQMFRVDRFSWA
;
A
#
# COMPACT_ATOMS: atom_id res chain seq x y z
N MET A 1 1.39 16.12 10.73
CA MET A 1 1.91 14.78 10.41
C MET A 1 1.05 14.19 9.30
N ARG A 2 1.66 13.76 8.20
CA ARG A 2 0.97 13.22 7.03
C ARG A 2 1.18 11.71 6.95
N ILE A 3 0.09 10.97 6.89
CA ILE A 3 0.09 9.52 6.72
C ILE A 3 -0.51 9.20 5.35
N LEU A 4 0.24 8.50 4.49
CA LEU A 4 -0.30 7.97 3.25
C LEU A 4 -0.87 6.58 3.49
N ALA A 5 -2.14 6.40 3.20
CA ALA A 5 -2.85 5.14 3.38
C ALA A 5 -2.98 4.37 2.05
N LEU A 6 -2.51 3.12 2.03
CA LEU A 6 -2.49 2.26 0.84
C LEU A 6 -3.37 1.02 1.07
N SER A 7 -4.36 0.83 0.19
CA SER A 7 -5.22 -0.36 0.18
C SER A 7 -4.68 -1.38 -0.82
N ASP A 8 -4.27 -2.55 -0.35
CA ASP A 8 -3.83 -3.68 -1.19
C ASP A 8 -5.03 -4.47 -1.76
N SER A 9 -6.08 -3.75 -2.12
CA SER A 9 -7.33 -4.34 -2.60
C SER A 9 -7.98 -3.39 -3.59
N LEU A 10 -8.08 -3.85 -4.84
CA LEU A 10 -8.70 -3.11 -5.94
C LEU A 10 -10.21 -3.38 -6.06
N ARG A 11 -10.77 -4.22 -5.18
CA ARG A 11 -12.20 -4.54 -5.20
C ARG A 11 -13.01 -3.34 -4.72
N ALA A 12 -14.10 -3.03 -5.42
CA ALA A 12 -14.97 -1.90 -5.10
C ALA A 12 -15.55 -1.95 -3.67
N ALA A 13 -15.82 -3.15 -3.14
CA ALA A 13 -16.32 -3.38 -1.78
C ALA A 13 -15.24 -4.00 -0.88
N SER A 14 -14.07 -3.38 -0.80
CA SER A 14 -12.98 -3.87 0.06
C SER A 14 -13.11 -3.39 1.51
N SER A 15 -13.10 -4.34 2.44
CA SER A 15 -13.03 -4.04 3.87
C SER A 15 -11.71 -3.34 4.25
N ASN A 16 -10.61 -3.56 3.52
CA ASN A 16 -9.34 -2.86 3.74
C ASN A 16 -9.49 -1.36 3.45
N THR A 17 -10.10 -1.03 2.31
CA THR A 17 -10.41 0.35 1.95
C THR A 17 -11.35 0.98 2.98
N ALA A 18 -12.34 0.23 3.48
CA ALA A 18 -13.25 0.73 4.51
C ALA A 18 -12.53 1.05 5.84
N VAL A 19 -11.62 0.18 6.29
CA VAL A 19 -10.81 0.41 7.50
C VAL A 19 -9.92 1.65 7.34
N LEU A 20 -9.26 1.81 6.20
CA LEU A 20 -8.40 2.99 5.96
C LEU A 20 -9.22 4.29 5.88
N LYS A 21 -10.42 4.25 5.29
CA LYS A 21 -11.35 5.39 5.32
C LYS A 21 -11.76 5.74 6.75
N ALA A 22 -12.05 4.74 7.59
CA ALA A 22 -12.35 4.96 8.99
C ALA A 22 -11.16 5.56 9.75
N ALA A 23 -9.94 5.09 9.49
CA ALA A 23 -8.72 5.65 10.07
C ALA A 23 -8.53 7.13 9.71
N ALA A 24 -8.89 7.53 8.48
CA ALA A 24 -8.86 8.93 8.08
C ALA A 24 -9.91 9.80 8.77
N LEU A 25 -11.10 9.27 9.04
CA LEU A 25 -12.15 9.97 9.78
C LEU A 25 -11.83 10.11 11.27
N LEU A 26 -11.11 9.15 11.84
CA LEU A 26 -10.76 9.10 13.27
C LEU A 26 -9.39 9.73 13.56
N ALA A 27 -8.74 10.33 12.56
CA ALA A 27 -7.42 10.91 12.73
C ALA A 27 -7.45 12.05 13.77
N PRO A 28 -6.53 12.04 14.77
CA PRO A 28 -6.48 13.08 15.78
C PRO A 28 -6.03 14.42 15.17
N ALA A 29 -6.29 15.52 15.88
CA ALA A 29 -5.86 16.84 15.44
C ALA A 29 -4.35 16.88 15.16
N GLY A 30 -3.97 17.45 14.00
CA GLY A 30 -2.58 17.52 13.55
C GLY A 30 -2.09 16.29 12.76
N VAL A 31 -2.94 15.27 12.57
CA VAL A 31 -2.67 14.11 11.72
C VAL A 31 -3.61 14.13 10.51
N GLU A 32 -3.04 14.13 9.30
CA GLU A 32 -3.76 13.94 8.04
C GLU A 32 -3.51 12.52 7.56
N VAL A 33 -4.56 11.72 7.41
CA VAL A 33 -4.47 10.40 6.75
C VAL A 33 -5.09 10.54 5.37
N ARG A 34 -4.29 10.35 4.32
CA ARG A 34 -4.73 10.46 2.93
C ARG A 34 -4.72 9.10 2.27
N LEU A 35 -5.87 8.66 1.77
CA LEU A 35 -5.97 7.42 1.00
C LEU A 35 -5.44 7.61 -0.42
N TYR A 36 -4.59 6.70 -0.88
CA TYR A 36 -4.14 6.66 -2.28
C TYR A 36 -5.11 5.82 -3.12
N ASP A 37 -5.70 6.44 -4.14
CA ASP A 37 -6.68 5.84 -5.06
C ASP A 37 -6.07 5.40 -6.40
N GLY A 38 -4.83 5.78 -6.68
CA GLY A 38 -4.11 5.45 -7.91
C GLY A 38 -3.67 3.99 -8.05
N MET A 39 -3.82 3.15 -7.01
CA MET A 39 -3.36 1.75 -7.01
C MET A 39 -3.88 0.93 -8.19
N ALA A 40 -5.13 1.14 -8.60
CA ALA A 40 -5.75 0.40 -9.69
C ALA A 40 -5.16 0.72 -11.07
N ASN A 41 -4.48 1.86 -11.19
CA ASN A 41 -3.95 2.38 -12.45
C ASN A 41 -2.44 2.12 -12.60
N LEU A 42 -1.80 1.51 -11.59
CA LEU A 42 -0.40 1.15 -11.68
C LEU A 42 -0.22 0.06 -12.76
N PRO A 43 0.69 0.25 -13.73
CA PRO A 43 1.00 -0.80 -14.68
C PRO A 43 1.70 -1.96 -13.95
N HIS A 44 1.69 -3.13 -14.57
CA HIS A 44 2.58 -4.21 -14.15
C HIS A 44 4.02 -3.72 -14.11
N TYR A 45 4.77 -4.17 -13.10
CA TYR A 45 6.19 -3.85 -13.01
C TYR A 45 6.91 -4.31 -14.28
N ASN A 46 7.67 -3.40 -14.88
CA ASN A 46 8.53 -3.67 -16.00
C ASN A 46 9.92 -3.09 -15.68
N PRO A 47 10.97 -3.92 -15.53
CA PRO A 47 12.31 -3.44 -15.22
C PRO A 47 12.90 -2.54 -16.31
N ASP A 48 12.41 -2.62 -17.55
CA ASP A 48 12.84 -1.74 -18.65
C ASP A 48 12.34 -0.29 -18.48
N LEU A 49 11.37 -0.07 -17.59
CA LEU A 49 10.79 1.24 -17.27
C LEU A 49 11.26 1.78 -15.91
N ASP A 50 12.24 1.10 -15.30
CA ASP A 50 12.84 1.46 -14.02
C ASP A 50 13.84 2.61 -14.18
N ASP A 51 13.96 3.48 -13.16
CA ASP A 51 14.84 4.65 -13.19
C ASP A 51 16.33 4.30 -13.11
N THR A 52 16.64 3.03 -12.84
CA THR A 52 17.99 2.48 -12.91
C THR A 52 18.48 2.20 -14.35
N VAL A 53 17.59 2.26 -15.35
CA VAL A 53 17.91 2.02 -16.76
C VAL A 53 18.05 3.34 -17.53
N ASP A 54 19.22 3.55 -18.15
CA ASP A 54 19.48 4.76 -18.94
C ASP A 54 18.46 4.94 -20.08
N GLY A 55 17.77 6.08 -20.07
CA GLY A 55 16.75 6.43 -21.07
C GLY A 55 15.36 5.83 -20.79
N ALA A 56 15.16 5.10 -19.70
CA ALA A 56 13.86 4.63 -19.28
C ALA A 56 12.95 5.78 -18.82
N ARG A 57 11.64 5.60 -18.99
CA ARG A 57 10.61 6.55 -18.55
C ARG A 57 9.68 5.89 -17.54
N VAL A 58 9.84 6.26 -16.27
CA VAL A 58 8.94 5.84 -15.20
C VAL A 58 7.51 6.28 -15.53
N PRO A 59 6.51 5.39 -15.44
CA PRO A 59 5.11 5.74 -15.67
C PRO A 59 4.66 6.90 -14.76
N PRO A 60 3.89 7.89 -15.25
CA PRO A 60 3.48 9.04 -14.45
C PRO A 60 2.76 8.68 -13.14
N ILE A 61 1.96 7.61 -13.15
CA ILE A 61 1.27 7.11 -11.96
C ILE A 61 2.23 6.51 -10.92
N ALA A 62 3.30 5.85 -11.36
CA ALA A 62 4.34 5.36 -10.46
C ALA A 62 5.15 6.52 -9.88
N GLN A 63 5.40 7.57 -10.67
CA GLN A 63 6.03 8.79 -10.18
C GLN A 63 5.17 9.53 -9.15
N ASP A 64 3.86 9.62 -9.39
CA ASP A 64 2.89 10.23 -8.46
C ASP A 64 2.83 9.48 -7.12
N LEU A 65 2.83 8.13 -7.16
CA LEU A 65 2.94 7.32 -5.95
C LEU A 65 4.26 7.59 -5.21
N ARG A 66 5.40 7.63 -5.91
CA ARG A 66 6.71 7.94 -5.31
C ARG A 66 6.70 9.31 -4.64
N THR A 67 6.22 10.35 -5.31
CA THR A 67 6.10 11.69 -4.74
C THR A 67 5.13 11.74 -3.56
N SER A 68 4.05 10.97 -3.59
CA SER A 68 3.12 10.88 -2.45
C SER A 68 3.74 10.20 -1.23
N VAL A 69 4.56 9.18 -1.44
CA VAL A 69 5.33 8.50 -0.39
C VAL A 69 6.38 9.44 0.19
N GLU A 70 7.15 10.14 -0.65
CA GLU A 70 8.17 11.11 -0.22
C GLU A 70 7.58 12.27 0.61
N ALA A 71 6.35 12.69 0.30
CA ALA A 71 5.66 13.74 1.03
C ALA A 71 4.98 13.27 2.34
N ALA A 72 5.02 11.97 2.65
CA ALA A 72 4.40 11.40 3.84
C ALA A 72 5.42 11.23 4.98
N ASP A 73 4.97 11.42 6.22
CA ASP A 73 5.76 11.12 7.42
C ASP A 73 5.66 9.62 7.79
N ALA A 74 4.58 8.96 7.39
CA ALA A 74 4.34 7.55 7.64
C ALA A 74 3.45 6.91 6.57
N LEU A 75 3.54 5.59 6.44
CA LEU A 75 2.66 4.78 5.59
C LEU A 75 1.69 3.98 6.45
N LEU A 76 0.43 3.87 6.01
CA LEU A 76 -0.59 3.02 6.61
C LEU A 76 -1.10 2.03 5.57
N ILE A 77 -0.66 0.78 5.65
CA ILE A 77 -0.98 -0.24 4.63
C ILE A 77 -2.02 -1.21 5.17
N ALA A 78 -3.13 -1.38 4.47
CA ALA A 78 -4.13 -2.42 4.78
C ALA A 78 -4.13 -3.50 3.70
N CYS A 79 -3.61 -4.68 4.05
CA CYS A 79 -3.61 -5.88 3.22
C CYS A 79 -4.45 -7.00 3.84
N PRO A 80 -5.07 -7.87 3.03
CA PRO A 80 -5.65 -9.09 3.56
C PRO A 80 -4.53 -9.97 4.13
N GLU A 81 -4.76 -10.62 5.26
CA GLU A 81 -3.90 -11.72 5.68
C GLU A 81 -4.12 -12.89 4.72
N TYR A 82 -3.26 -13.05 3.73
CA TYR A 82 -3.10 -14.35 3.07
C TYR A 82 -2.30 -15.23 4.03
N ALA A 83 -3.01 -15.98 4.87
CA ALA A 83 -2.43 -16.86 5.87
C ALA A 83 -1.26 -17.67 5.29
N HIS A 84 -0.11 -17.54 5.94
CA HIS A 84 1.08 -18.33 5.67
C HIS A 84 0.74 -19.82 5.59
N GLY A 85 1.08 -20.44 4.45
CA GLY A 85 1.17 -21.89 4.17
C GLY A 85 0.36 -22.86 5.03
N ALA A 86 -0.75 -23.36 4.49
CA ALA A 86 -1.32 -24.64 4.91
C ALA A 86 -1.30 -25.62 3.73
N ARG A 87 -0.14 -26.25 3.48
CA ARG A 87 -0.11 -27.60 2.89
C ARG A 87 -0.28 -28.62 4.01
N ASN A 88 -1.48 -28.73 4.54
CA ASN A 88 -1.96 -29.95 5.17
C ASN A 88 -3.48 -29.97 5.12
N GLN A 89 -3.99 -31.13 4.74
CA GLN A 89 -5.41 -31.39 4.56
C GLN A 89 -6.07 -31.43 5.93
N GLU A 90 -6.93 -30.45 6.21
CA GLU A 90 -8.18 -30.55 6.99
C GLU A 90 -8.64 -29.14 7.40
N GLY A 91 -9.85 -28.75 6.99
CA GLY A 91 -10.53 -27.55 7.52
C GLY A 91 -10.88 -26.48 6.49
N ALA A 92 -11.80 -26.81 5.58
CA ALA A 92 -12.42 -25.88 4.62
C ALA A 92 -13.29 -24.75 5.26
N ALA A 93 -13.03 -24.36 6.52
CA ALA A 93 -13.89 -23.44 7.28
C ALA A 93 -13.17 -22.18 7.83
N ARG A 94 -11.89 -21.95 7.51
CA ARG A 94 -11.15 -20.75 7.98
C ARG A 94 -11.13 -19.56 7.01
N TRP A 95 -11.73 -19.68 5.83
CA TRP A 95 -11.69 -18.68 4.75
C TRP A 95 -12.47 -17.38 4.99
N ASN A 96 -13.24 -17.26 6.08
CA ASN A 96 -14.15 -16.13 6.30
C ASN A 96 -13.80 -15.25 7.52
N ARG A 97 -12.52 -15.17 7.88
CA ARG A 97 -12.06 -14.12 8.80
C ARG A 97 -11.19 -13.15 8.02
N PRO A 98 -11.64 -11.90 7.78
CA PRO A 98 -10.71 -10.87 7.36
C PRO A 98 -9.84 -10.57 8.56
N SER A 99 -8.69 -11.24 8.63
CA SER A 99 -7.59 -10.75 9.42
C SER A 99 -6.96 -9.62 8.61
N PHE A 100 -6.92 -8.43 9.20
CA PHE A 100 -6.34 -7.25 8.60
C PHE A 100 -4.93 -7.08 9.15
N CYS A 101 -3.93 -6.97 8.27
CA CYS A 101 -2.65 -6.42 8.67
C CYS A 101 -2.70 -4.92 8.40
N VAL A 102 -2.55 -4.12 9.46
CA VAL A 102 -2.34 -2.68 9.38
C VAL A 102 -0.92 -2.41 9.87
N SER A 103 0.00 -2.14 8.94
CA SER A 103 1.36 -1.69 9.31
C SER A 103 1.41 -0.17 9.23
N ALA A 104 1.96 0.45 10.28
CA ALA A 104 2.25 1.86 10.35
C ALA A 104 3.76 2.05 10.51
N GLU A 105 4.44 2.41 9.44
CA GLU A 105 5.88 2.63 9.44
C GLU A 105 6.18 4.11 9.26
N ARG A 106 6.92 4.68 10.22
CA ARG A 106 7.43 6.05 10.09
C ARG A 106 8.57 6.03 9.10
N LEU A 107 8.49 6.86 8.06
CA LEU A 107 9.55 6.94 7.08
C LEU A 107 10.76 7.64 7.73
N PRO A 108 11.95 7.01 7.77
CA PRO A 108 13.18 7.73 8.02
C PRO A 108 13.31 8.87 7.01
N GLN A 109 13.94 9.97 7.41
CA GLN A 109 14.33 11.08 6.52
C GLN A 109 15.24 10.63 5.33
N MET A 110 15.59 9.33 5.26
CA MET A 110 16.49 8.69 4.31
C MET A 110 15.84 7.51 3.56
N PHE A 111 14.51 7.38 3.55
CA PHE A 111 13.82 6.54 2.57
C PHE A 111 13.61 7.36 1.28
N ARG A 112 14.70 7.64 0.56
CA ARG A 112 14.60 7.89 -0.89
C ARG A 112 14.17 6.58 -1.53
N VAL A 113 13.16 6.64 -2.39
CA VAL A 113 12.42 5.49 -2.91
C VAL A 113 13.26 4.68 -3.92
N ASP A 114 14.35 4.06 -3.45
CA ASP A 114 15.26 3.28 -4.32
C ASP A 114 14.84 1.81 -4.46
N ARG A 115 13.90 1.29 -3.66
CA ARG A 115 13.43 -0.10 -3.78
C ARG A 115 12.00 -0.30 -3.27
N PHE A 116 11.03 -0.31 -4.18
CA PHE A 116 9.79 -1.09 -4.04
C PHE A 116 9.89 -2.29 -4.98
N SER A 117 10.45 -3.41 -4.52
CA SER A 117 10.30 -4.69 -5.22
C SER A 117 9.08 -5.40 -4.66
N TRP A 118 7.99 -5.43 -5.42
CA TRP A 118 6.90 -6.38 -5.18
C TRP A 118 7.38 -7.75 -5.68
N ALA A 119 7.59 -8.70 -4.77
CA ALA A 119 7.87 -10.09 -5.10
C ALA A 119 6.59 -10.83 -5.51
#